data_AF-A0AAD3HQA6-F1
#
_entry.id   AF-A0AAD3HQA6-F1
#
_cell.length_a   1.000
_cell.length_b   1.000
_cell.length_c   1.000
_cell.angle_alpha   90.00
_cell.angle_beta   90.00
_cell.angle_gamma   90.00
#
_symmetry.space_group_name_H-M   'P 1'
#
loop_
_entity.id
_entity.type
_entity.pdbx_description
1 polymer ?
#
loop_
_entity_poly.entity_id
_entity_poly.type
_entity_poly.pdbx_seq_one_letter_code
_entity_poly.pdbx_strand_id
1 'polypeptide(L)'
;MPSRECPVLYPTLEDLKKPFEAYIEKHEKKIAEAGIAKIVAPEGWTPRRQGYPDDLDFTIERPIRQHVTGSRGLFRGLYIEQKPMSLRHDFRPMALAPDNQPPPADTPADLERRYWRNVTLRPPLYGADVAGSLFDEDCKGWTLRQLDTVLSRVLREAGHTLPGVSEPYLYFGMWRSLFAWHTEDVDLYSVNYLHFGAPKQWYCIPPDSRRRFEGLIKGMLPDLFKTCPEFFRHKELIISPQLLDTFAIPYIRSVQRPREFVINYPGRRCGWEVGARGQCTAAWSRENK
;
A
#
# COMPACT_ATOMS: atom_id res chain seq x y z
N MET A 1 6.11 5.99 23.44
CA MET A 1 5.87 7.27 22.75
C MET A 1 4.65 7.07 21.88
N PRO A 2 3.63 7.93 21.92
CA PRO A 2 2.45 7.76 21.06
C PRO A 2 2.85 7.79 19.58
N SER A 3 2.13 7.05 18.75
CA SER A 3 2.29 7.05 17.29
C SER A 3 2.16 8.48 16.76
N ARG A 4 3.04 8.87 15.83
CA ARG A 4 2.91 10.18 15.15
C ARG A 4 1.70 10.12 14.22
N GLU A 5 0.97 11.22 14.10
CA GLU A 5 -0.17 11.28 13.19
C GLU A 5 0.27 11.42 11.74
N CYS A 6 -0.43 10.72 10.85
CA CYS A 6 -0.23 10.86 9.41
C CYS A 6 -0.80 12.21 8.93
N PRO A 7 -0.01 13.06 8.25
CA PRO A 7 -0.53 14.23 7.56
C PRO A 7 -1.70 13.90 6.64
N VAL A 8 -2.83 14.58 6.83
CA VAL A 8 -3.97 14.54 5.89
C VAL A 8 -4.04 15.86 5.13
N LEU A 9 -4.12 15.77 3.80
CA LEU A 9 -4.20 16.88 2.86
C LEU A 9 -5.57 16.89 2.17
N TYR A 10 -6.09 18.08 1.91
CA TYR A 10 -7.43 18.31 1.36
C TYR A 10 -7.33 19.27 0.17
N PRO A 11 -6.98 18.78 -1.04
CA PRO A 11 -6.95 19.59 -2.25
C PRO A 11 -8.35 20.06 -2.64
N THR A 12 -8.40 21.18 -3.34
CA THR A 12 -9.61 21.72 -3.98
C THR A 12 -9.72 21.22 -5.43
N LEU A 13 -10.89 21.38 -6.06
CA LEU A 13 -11.03 21.09 -7.50
C LEU A 13 -10.10 21.93 -8.39
N GLU A 14 -9.72 23.13 -7.96
CA GLU A 14 -8.72 23.95 -8.65
C GLU A 14 -7.30 23.38 -8.53
N ASP A 15 -6.96 22.78 -7.38
CA ASP A 15 -5.67 22.09 -7.22
C ASP A 15 -5.53 20.91 -8.17
N LEU A 16 -6.63 20.20 -8.45
CA LEU A 16 -6.66 19.08 -9.40
C LEU A 16 -6.41 19.50 -10.85
N LYS A 17 -6.60 20.79 -11.20
CA LYS A 17 -6.26 21.30 -12.54
C LYS A 17 -4.75 21.48 -12.73
N LYS A 18 -3.99 21.52 -11.64
CA LYS A 18 -2.53 21.66 -11.67
C LYS A 18 -1.86 20.28 -11.67
N PRO A 19 -0.61 20.18 -12.15
CA PRO A 19 0.16 18.95 -12.07
C PRO A 19 0.22 18.44 -10.62
N PHE A 20 0.06 17.13 -10.45
CA PHE A 20 0.12 16.49 -9.13
C PHE A 20 1.43 16.83 -8.41
N GLU A 21 2.55 16.85 -9.13
CA GLU A 21 3.88 17.21 -8.59
C GLU A 21 3.87 18.55 -7.86
N ALA A 22 3.22 19.57 -8.42
CA ALA A 22 3.17 20.91 -7.82
C ALA A 22 2.43 20.91 -6.48
N TYR A 23 1.41 20.06 -6.32
CA TYR A 23 0.72 19.89 -5.05
C TYR A 23 1.57 19.16 -4.02
N ILE A 24 2.36 18.16 -4.45
CA ILE A 24 3.27 17.44 -3.56
C ILE A 24 4.41 18.35 -3.10
N GLU A 25 5.00 19.13 -4.00
CA GLU A 25 6.06 20.09 -3.69
C GLU A 25 5.61 21.14 -2.66
N LYS A 26 4.38 21.65 -2.81
CA LYS A 26 3.78 22.58 -1.84
C LYS A 26 3.71 21.98 -0.41
N HIS A 27 3.57 20.67 -0.29
CA HIS A 27 3.41 19.97 0.98
C HIS A 27 4.65 19.14 1.37
N GLU A 28 5.73 19.22 0.60
CA GLU A 28 6.85 18.28 0.65
C GLU A 28 7.48 18.19 2.03
N LYS A 29 7.71 19.32 2.70
CA LYS A 29 8.28 19.35 4.06
C LYS A 29 7.51 18.46 5.03
N LYS A 30 6.18 18.58 5.04
CA LYS A 30 5.30 17.81 5.95
C LYS A 30 5.30 16.33 5.59
N ILE A 31 5.28 16.01 4.30
CA ILE A 31 5.33 14.63 3.79
C ILE A 31 6.70 14.01 4.10
N ALA A 32 7.79 14.76 3.94
CA ALA A 32 9.16 14.34 4.20
C ALA A 32 9.36 14.00 5.68
N GLU A 33 8.93 14.88 6.59
CA GLU A 33 9.05 14.68 8.04
C GLU A 33 8.29 13.44 8.53
N ALA A 34 7.11 13.17 7.96
CA ALA A 34 6.31 12.00 8.28
C ALA A 34 6.81 10.72 7.56
N GLY A 35 7.25 10.86 6.31
CA GLY A 35 7.53 9.75 5.39
C GLY A 35 6.30 9.17 4.69
N ILE A 36 5.10 9.57 5.11
CA ILE A 36 3.83 9.19 4.50
C ILE A 36 2.85 10.37 4.61
N ALA A 37 1.95 10.50 3.65
CA ALA A 37 0.81 11.40 3.75
C ALA A 37 -0.43 10.79 3.09
N LYS A 38 -1.59 11.27 3.53
CA LYS A 38 -2.88 10.92 2.97
C LYS A 38 -3.50 12.12 2.29
N ILE A 39 -4.09 11.93 1.12
CA ILE A 39 -4.82 12.97 0.41
C ILE A 39 -6.26 12.52 0.24
N VAL A 40 -7.20 13.31 0.77
CA VAL A 40 -8.63 13.07 0.56
C VAL A 40 -9.03 13.78 -0.72
N ALA A 41 -9.48 13.03 -1.74
CA ALA A 41 -9.89 13.65 -2.99
C ALA A 41 -11.08 14.61 -2.75
N PRO A 42 -11.14 15.76 -3.45
CA PRO A 42 -12.19 16.75 -3.21
C PRO A 42 -13.57 16.17 -3.52
N GLU A 43 -14.56 16.71 -2.82
CA GLU A 43 -15.96 16.48 -3.17
C GLU A 43 -16.23 16.93 -4.62
N GLY A 44 -17.07 16.20 -5.34
CA GLY A 44 -17.37 16.46 -6.75
C GLY A 44 -16.37 15.88 -7.76
N TRP A 45 -15.18 15.42 -7.32
CA TRP A 45 -14.29 14.65 -8.19
C TRP A 45 -14.59 13.14 -8.12
N THR A 46 -14.47 12.44 -9.24
CA THR A 46 -14.54 10.97 -9.28
C THR A 46 -13.57 10.44 -10.33
N PRO A 47 -12.80 9.39 -10.04
CA PRO A 47 -11.91 8.76 -11.03
C PRO A 47 -12.70 7.95 -12.06
N ARG A 48 -13.94 7.55 -11.74
CA ARG A 48 -14.81 6.71 -12.55
C ARG A 48 -16.26 7.15 -12.41
N ARG A 49 -16.84 7.71 -13.47
CA ARG A 49 -18.17 8.33 -13.46
C ARG A 49 -19.29 7.31 -13.29
N GLN A 50 -19.15 6.14 -13.91
CA GLN A 50 -20.13 5.06 -13.82
C GLN A 50 -20.06 4.28 -12.49
N GLY A 51 -19.12 4.64 -11.59
CA GLY A 51 -18.84 3.87 -10.39
C GLY A 51 -18.14 2.55 -10.69
N TYR A 52 -18.15 1.64 -9.72
CA TYR A 52 -17.50 0.34 -9.82
C TYR A 52 -18.58 -0.75 -9.87
N PRO A 53 -18.89 -1.29 -11.05
CA PRO A 53 -19.91 -2.31 -11.16
C PRO A 53 -19.41 -3.62 -10.55
N ASP A 54 -20.35 -4.47 -10.16
CA ASP A 54 -20.06 -5.76 -9.52
C ASP A 54 -19.46 -6.81 -10.47
N ASP A 55 -19.41 -6.51 -11.76
CA ASP A 55 -19.02 -7.38 -12.86
C ASP A 55 -17.65 -7.05 -13.46
N LEU A 56 -16.78 -6.33 -12.73
CA LEU A 56 -15.39 -6.09 -13.16
C LEU A 56 -14.72 -7.41 -13.57
N ASP A 57 -14.38 -7.49 -14.84
CA ASP A 57 -13.84 -8.71 -15.45
C ASP A 57 -12.34 -8.56 -15.70
N PHE A 58 -11.56 -8.86 -14.66
CA PHE A 58 -10.11 -8.94 -14.73
C PHE A 58 -9.67 -10.38 -14.51
N THR A 59 -8.62 -10.79 -15.22
CA THR A 59 -7.88 -12.00 -14.88
C THR A 59 -6.75 -11.62 -13.92
N ILE A 60 -6.73 -12.26 -12.76
CA ILE A 60 -5.59 -12.18 -11.85
C ILE A 60 -4.63 -13.27 -12.31
N GLU A 61 -3.59 -12.88 -13.04
CA GLU A 61 -2.64 -13.82 -13.65
C GLU A 61 -1.81 -14.58 -12.61
N ARG A 62 -1.40 -13.89 -11.53
CA ARG A 62 -0.52 -14.45 -10.50
C ARG A 62 -1.02 -14.13 -9.09
N PRO A 63 -2.16 -14.70 -8.68
CA PRO A 63 -2.67 -14.53 -7.34
C PRO A 63 -1.71 -15.18 -6.33
N ILE A 64 -1.46 -14.50 -5.21
CA ILE A 64 -0.47 -14.91 -4.23
C ILE A 64 -1.17 -15.35 -2.94
N ARG A 65 -0.92 -16.59 -2.50
CA ARG A 65 -1.32 -17.05 -1.17
C ARG A 65 -0.24 -16.68 -0.16
N GLN A 66 -0.61 -15.91 0.87
CA GLN A 66 0.32 -15.30 1.80
C GLN A 66 0.40 -16.11 3.09
N HIS A 67 1.41 -16.97 3.20
CA HIS A 67 1.71 -17.68 4.44
C HIS A 67 2.55 -16.79 5.35
N VAL A 68 2.26 -16.77 6.64
CA VAL A 68 3.03 -16.00 7.61
C VAL A 68 3.51 -16.93 8.72
N THR A 69 4.80 -16.88 9.01
CA THR A 69 5.44 -17.66 10.07
C THR A 69 6.20 -16.75 11.02
N GLY A 70 6.31 -17.11 12.29
CA GLY A 70 6.97 -16.30 13.31
C GLY A 70 6.10 -16.10 14.55
N SER A 71 6.57 -15.28 15.49
CA SER A 71 5.90 -15.05 16.77
C SER A 71 6.32 -13.73 17.42
N ARG A 72 5.61 -13.34 18.49
CA ARG A 72 5.94 -12.16 19.31
C ARG A 72 6.10 -10.87 18.51
N GLY A 73 5.31 -10.71 17.44
CA GLY A 73 5.31 -9.48 16.66
C GLY A 73 6.37 -9.39 15.57
N LEU A 74 7.20 -10.42 15.38
CA LEU A 74 8.16 -10.53 14.29
C LEU A 74 7.86 -11.77 13.46
N PHE A 75 7.56 -11.56 12.18
CA PHE A 75 7.12 -12.61 11.28
C PHE A 75 7.80 -12.50 9.91
N ARG A 76 7.79 -13.61 9.17
CA ARG A 76 8.21 -13.72 7.78
C ARG A 76 7.04 -14.18 6.92
N GLY A 77 6.86 -13.51 5.79
CA GLY A 77 5.95 -13.89 4.71
C GLY A 77 6.60 -14.93 3.81
N LEU A 78 5.84 -15.96 3.45
CA LEU A 78 6.12 -16.91 2.39
C LEU A 78 4.98 -16.79 1.37
N TYR A 79 5.31 -16.37 0.16
CA TYR A 79 4.34 -16.07 -0.87
C TYR A 79 4.31 -17.19 -1.91
N ILE A 80 3.18 -17.90 -1.97
CA ILE A 80 3.00 -19.03 -2.88
C ILE A 80 2.10 -18.57 -4.03
N GLU A 81 2.67 -18.47 -5.23
CA GLU A 81 1.91 -18.20 -6.45
C GLU A 81 0.84 -19.29 -6.65
N GLN A 82 -0.36 -18.87 -7.04
CA GLN A 82 -1.49 -19.75 -7.34
C GLN A 82 -1.82 -19.65 -8.83
N LYS A 83 -2.65 -20.56 -9.33
CA LYS A 83 -3.10 -20.54 -10.73
C LYS A 83 -3.86 -19.24 -11.05
N PRO A 84 -3.78 -18.75 -12.31
CA PRO A 84 -4.60 -17.63 -12.76
C PRO A 84 -6.08 -17.84 -12.44
N MET A 85 -6.79 -16.77 -12.12
CA MET A 85 -8.22 -16.84 -11.79
C MET A 85 -8.98 -15.58 -12.18
N SER A 86 -10.28 -15.72 -12.37
CA SER A 86 -11.17 -14.58 -12.65
C SER A 86 -11.41 -13.79 -11.37
N LEU A 87 -11.26 -12.46 -11.44
CA LEU A 87 -11.66 -11.56 -10.37
C LEU A 87 -13.14 -11.75 -10.03
N ARG A 88 -13.99 -11.83 -11.06
CA ARG A 88 -15.44 -11.91 -10.95
C ARG A 88 -15.91 -13.27 -10.44
N HIS A 89 -15.43 -14.35 -11.05
CA HIS A 89 -15.98 -15.69 -10.82
C HIS A 89 -15.29 -16.43 -9.68
N ASP A 90 -14.03 -16.10 -9.36
CA ASP A 90 -13.24 -16.85 -8.38
C ASP A 90 -12.84 -15.98 -7.17
N PHE A 91 -12.12 -14.88 -7.41
CA PHE A 91 -11.52 -14.08 -6.31
C PHE A 91 -12.57 -13.37 -5.48
N ARG A 92 -13.53 -12.66 -6.11
CA ARG A 92 -14.56 -11.88 -5.40
C ARG A 92 -15.46 -12.78 -4.55
N PRO A 93 -16.03 -13.89 -5.04
CA PRO A 93 -16.80 -14.81 -4.19
C PRO A 93 -15.99 -15.34 -3.01
N MET A 94 -14.71 -15.68 -3.22
CA MET A 94 -13.82 -16.10 -2.16
C MET A 94 -13.59 -14.99 -1.12
N ALA A 95 -13.32 -13.77 -1.57
CA ALA A 95 -13.10 -12.60 -0.72
C ALA A 95 -14.35 -12.18 0.07
N LEU A 96 -15.55 -12.55 -0.40
CA LEU A 96 -16.84 -12.27 0.23
C LEU A 96 -17.35 -13.43 1.10
N ALA A 97 -16.71 -14.61 1.03
CA ALA A 97 -17.08 -15.75 1.85
C ALA A 97 -17.00 -15.40 3.36
N PRO A 98 -17.91 -15.92 4.21
CA PRO A 98 -17.94 -15.62 5.65
C PRO A 98 -16.62 -15.86 6.37
N ASP A 99 -15.90 -16.92 6.02
CA ASP A 99 -14.60 -17.27 6.60
C ASP A 99 -13.47 -16.28 6.27
N ASN A 100 -13.63 -15.52 5.19
CA ASN A 100 -12.70 -14.50 4.72
C ASN A 100 -13.21 -13.09 5.04
N GLN A 101 -14.15 -12.95 5.97
CA GLN A 101 -14.57 -11.66 6.50
C GLN A 101 -13.83 -11.31 7.80
N PRO A 102 -13.62 -10.01 8.08
CA PRO A 102 -13.20 -9.58 9.40
C PRO A 102 -14.20 -10.05 10.47
N PRO A 103 -13.74 -10.50 11.64
CA PRO A 103 -14.65 -10.72 12.75
C PRO A 103 -15.28 -9.38 13.19
N PRO A 104 -16.46 -9.40 13.82
CA PRO A 104 -17.02 -8.21 14.46
C PRO A 104 -15.99 -7.59 15.41
N ALA A 105 -15.88 -6.26 15.41
CA ALA A 105 -14.95 -5.54 16.26
C ALA A 105 -15.57 -4.20 16.67
N ASP A 106 -15.46 -3.85 17.95
CA ASP A 106 -16.10 -2.65 18.50
C ASP A 106 -15.40 -1.35 18.08
N THR A 107 -14.09 -1.44 17.83
CA THR A 107 -13.25 -0.32 17.41
C THR A 107 -12.23 -0.75 16.35
N PRO A 108 -11.73 0.19 15.52
CA PRO A 108 -10.64 -0.11 14.58
C PRO A 108 -9.39 -0.69 15.26
N ALA A 109 -9.07 -0.21 16.46
CA ALA A 109 -7.95 -0.74 17.26
C ALA A 109 -8.20 -2.18 17.72
N ASP A 110 -9.45 -2.56 17.99
CA ASP A 110 -9.79 -3.95 18.31
C ASP A 110 -9.64 -4.87 17.10
N LEU A 111 -10.07 -4.40 15.92
CA LEU A 111 -9.87 -5.14 14.68
C LEU A 111 -8.38 -5.36 14.37
N GLU A 112 -7.56 -4.32 14.57
CA GLU A 112 -6.09 -4.39 14.44
C GLU A 112 -5.47 -5.43 15.40
N ARG A 113 -5.87 -5.42 16.68
CA ARG A 113 -5.40 -6.43 17.64
C ARG A 113 -5.80 -7.85 17.23
N ARG A 114 -7.05 -8.03 16.80
CA ARG A 114 -7.56 -9.33 16.33
C ARG A 114 -6.84 -9.80 15.07
N TYR A 115 -6.47 -8.87 14.20
CA TYR A 115 -5.61 -9.19 13.06
C TYR A 115 -4.29 -9.76 13.57
N TRP A 116 -3.52 -8.98 14.35
CA TRP A 116 -2.14 -9.35 14.71
C TRP A 116 -2.06 -10.64 15.51
N ARG A 117 -3.10 -10.94 16.31
CA ARG A 117 -3.24 -12.21 17.01
C ARG A 117 -3.37 -13.42 16.08
N ASN A 118 -3.94 -13.23 14.89
CA ASN A 118 -4.31 -14.31 13.96
C ASN A 118 -3.53 -14.26 12.63
N VAL A 119 -2.47 -13.45 12.52
CA VAL A 119 -1.76 -13.22 11.24
C VAL A 119 -1.15 -14.50 10.65
N THR A 120 -0.80 -15.47 11.48
CA THR A 120 -0.25 -16.77 11.04
C THR A 120 -1.32 -17.80 10.67
N LEU A 121 -2.60 -17.47 10.90
CA LEU A 121 -3.73 -18.38 10.69
C LEU A 121 -4.47 -18.04 9.40
N ARG A 122 -4.87 -19.08 8.66
CA ARG A 122 -5.65 -18.99 7.40
C ARG A 122 -5.01 -18.01 6.40
N PRO A 123 -4.01 -18.47 5.62
CA PRO A 123 -3.29 -17.61 4.69
C PRO A 123 -4.24 -17.04 3.62
N PRO A 124 -4.37 -15.71 3.52
CA PRO A 124 -5.24 -15.05 2.55
C PRO A 124 -4.68 -15.18 1.14
N LEU A 125 -5.54 -14.91 0.16
CA LEU A 125 -5.12 -14.72 -1.23
C LEU A 125 -5.05 -13.22 -1.55
N TYR A 126 -4.07 -12.82 -2.33
CA TYR A 126 -3.86 -11.43 -2.72
C TYR A 126 -3.62 -11.34 -4.22
N GLY A 127 -4.46 -10.59 -4.92
CA GLY A 127 -4.29 -10.34 -6.36
C GLY A 127 -3.41 -9.13 -6.57
N ALA A 128 -2.10 -9.29 -6.47
CA ALA A 128 -1.14 -8.21 -6.66
C ALA A 128 -0.76 -8.03 -8.13
N ASP A 129 -0.26 -6.83 -8.46
CA ASP A 129 0.43 -6.53 -9.71
C ASP A 129 -0.37 -6.85 -10.98
N VAL A 130 -1.69 -6.67 -10.93
CA VAL A 130 -2.57 -6.84 -12.10
C VAL A 130 -2.46 -5.59 -12.97
N ALA A 131 -1.91 -5.72 -14.17
CA ALA A 131 -1.79 -4.58 -15.09
C ALA A 131 -3.18 -4.03 -15.44
N GLY A 132 -3.37 -2.72 -15.29
CA GLY A 132 -4.62 -2.07 -15.64
C GLY A 132 -4.92 -0.82 -14.83
N SER A 133 -6.03 -0.17 -15.16
CA SER A 133 -6.50 1.02 -14.44
C SER A 133 -8.02 1.04 -14.40
N LEU A 134 -8.58 1.50 -13.27
CA LEU A 134 -10.01 1.78 -13.14
C LEU A 134 -10.33 3.27 -13.25
N PHE A 135 -9.36 4.09 -13.66
CA PHE A 135 -9.63 5.49 -13.99
C PHE A 135 -10.23 5.57 -15.40
N ASP A 136 -11.30 6.35 -15.56
CA ASP A 136 -11.88 6.64 -16.88
C ASP A 136 -10.81 7.29 -17.77
N GLU A 137 -10.85 7.00 -19.08
CA GLU A 137 -9.88 7.56 -20.03
C GLU A 137 -9.95 9.08 -20.13
N ASP A 138 -11.14 9.65 -19.91
CA ASP A 138 -11.41 11.08 -19.90
C ASP A 138 -11.49 11.67 -18.47
N CYS A 139 -10.97 10.95 -17.47
CA CYS A 139 -10.90 11.42 -16.09
C CYS A 139 -10.04 12.69 -16.02
N LYS A 140 -10.65 13.81 -15.61
CA LYS A 140 -9.95 15.08 -15.41
C LYS A 140 -9.28 15.10 -14.03
N GLY A 141 -8.08 15.68 -13.97
CA GLY A 141 -7.31 15.85 -12.73
C GLY A 141 -6.25 14.77 -12.55
N TRP A 142 -5.99 14.39 -11.30
CA TRP A 142 -4.90 13.46 -11.00
C TRP A 142 -5.31 12.02 -11.29
N THR A 143 -4.70 11.42 -12.31
CA THR A 143 -4.87 10.01 -12.67
C THR A 143 -3.55 9.29 -12.55
N LEU A 144 -3.56 8.05 -12.05
CA LEU A 144 -2.34 7.24 -11.98
C LEU A 144 -1.90 6.70 -13.36
N ARG A 145 -2.74 6.85 -14.40
CA ARG A 145 -2.35 6.54 -15.79
C ARG A 145 -1.46 7.63 -16.39
N GLN A 146 -1.64 8.87 -15.97
CA GLN A 146 -1.02 10.04 -16.59
C GLN A 146 -0.40 10.98 -15.54
N LEU A 147 0.24 10.42 -14.52
CA LEU A 147 1.08 11.23 -13.64
C LEU A 147 2.27 11.74 -14.45
N ASP A 148 2.20 13.01 -14.86
CA ASP A 148 3.30 13.71 -15.52
C ASP A 148 4.40 13.98 -14.50
N THR A 149 5.44 13.14 -14.52
CA THR A 149 6.57 13.24 -13.62
C THR A 149 7.88 13.22 -14.35
N VAL A 150 8.97 13.54 -13.66
CA VAL A 150 10.32 13.42 -14.25
C VAL A 150 10.55 12.00 -14.79
N LEU A 151 10.26 10.96 -13.98
CA LEU A 151 10.43 9.56 -14.40
C LEU A 151 9.58 9.19 -15.64
N SER A 152 8.30 9.55 -15.67
CA SER A 152 7.45 9.26 -16.85
C SER A 152 7.88 10.04 -18.09
N ARG A 153 8.40 11.27 -17.95
CA ARG A 153 8.99 12.05 -19.04
C ARG A 153 10.25 11.40 -19.61
N VAL A 154 11.20 11.00 -18.76
CA VAL A 154 12.45 10.34 -19.16
C VAL A 154 12.17 9.01 -19.85
N LEU A 155 11.29 8.18 -19.28
CA LEU A 155 10.90 6.90 -19.87
C LEU A 155 10.26 7.09 -21.26
N ARG A 156 9.37 8.08 -21.38
CA ARG A 156 8.73 8.42 -22.66
C ARG A 156 9.73 8.93 -23.69
N GLU A 157 10.67 9.79 -23.30
CA GLU A 157 11.75 10.28 -24.18
C GLU A 157 12.68 9.15 -24.63
N ALA A 158 12.94 8.18 -23.77
CA ALA A 158 13.74 7.00 -24.08
C ALA A 158 12.95 5.90 -24.84
N GLY A 159 11.64 6.06 -25.05
CA GLY A 159 10.80 5.06 -25.71
C GLY A 159 10.62 3.77 -24.89
N HIS A 160 10.82 3.81 -23.58
CA HIS A 160 10.70 2.67 -22.68
C HIS A 160 9.41 2.74 -21.84
N THR A 161 8.78 1.59 -21.61
CA THR A 161 7.71 1.44 -20.63
C THR A 161 8.14 0.45 -19.56
N LEU A 162 7.82 0.75 -18.30
CA LEU A 162 8.11 -0.07 -17.14
C LEU A 162 6.79 -0.35 -16.40
N PRO A 163 6.26 -1.59 -16.44
CA PRO A 163 5.07 -1.96 -15.69
C PRO A 163 5.21 -1.65 -14.19
N GLY A 164 4.18 -1.03 -13.59
CA GLY A 164 4.18 -0.56 -12.19
C GLY A 164 4.85 0.79 -11.97
N VAL A 165 5.55 1.32 -12.97
CA VAL A 165 6.30 2.58 -12.90
C VAL A 165 5.79 3.58 -13.94
N SER A 166 5.57 3.19 -15.19
CA SER A 166 4.90 4.01 -16.21
C SER A 166 3.44 3.60 -16.43
N GLU A 167 3.06 2.40 -16.01
CA GLU A 167 1.70 1.86 -16.09
C GLU A 167 1.22 1.46 -14.69
N PRO A 168 0.01 1.84 -14.27
CA PRO A 168 -0.46 1.53 -12.93
C PRO A 168 -0.75 0.03 -12.77
N TYR A 169 -0.53 -0.48 -11.56
CA TYR A 169 -0.99 -1.80 -11.14
C TYR A 169 -2.25 -1.71 -10.31
N LEU A 170 -3.17 -2.64 -10.52
CA LEU A 170 -4.31 -2.93 -9.67
C LEU A 170 -3.96 -4.01 -8.65
N TYR A 171 -4.41 -3.81 -7.43
CA TYR A 171 -4.25 -4.75 -6.32
C TYR A 171 -5.62 -5.11 -5.77
N PHE A 172 -5.89 -6.41 -5.71
CA PHE A 172 -7.11 -6.99 -5.18
C PHE A 172 -6.88 -7.61 -3.81
N GLY A 173 -7.41 -6.98 -2.76
CA GLY A 173 -7.24 -7.36 -1.36
C GLY A 173 -8.45 -8.07 -0.77
N MET A 174 -8.19 -8.96 0.20
CA MET A 174 -9.22 -9.58 1.05
C MET A 174 -8.78 -9.58 2.51
N TRP A 175 -9.63 -10.06 3.43
CA TRP A 175 -9.29 -9.98 4.84
C TRP A 175 -7.99 -10.72 5.12
N ARG A 176 -7.11 -10.09 5.91
CA ARG A 176 -5.73 -10.52 6.23
C ARG A 176 -4.69 -10.35 5.14
N SER A 177 -5.05 -10.00 3.90
CA SER A 177 -4.03 -9.72 2.88
C SER A 177 -3.14 -8.56 3.34
N LEU A 178 -1.84 -8.65 3.05
CA LEU A 178 -0.84 -7.71 3.55
C LEU A 178 0.23 -7.38 2.52
N PHE A 179 0.96 -6.30 2.77
CA PHE A 179 2.28 -6.08 2.20
C PHE A 179 3.28 -5.85 3.33
N ALA A 180 4.46 -6.45 3.19
CA ALA A 180 5.52 -6.41 4.19
C ALA A 180 6.20 -5.04 4.28
N TRP A 181 7.04 -4.88 5.30
CA TRP A 181 7.88 -3.70 5.47
C TRP A 181 8.94 -3.61 4.35
N HIS A 182 8.86 -2.58 3.52
CA HIS A 182 9.80 -2.33 2.44
C HIS A 182 9.93 -0.84 2.12
N THR A 183 11.01 -0.48 1.42
CA THR A 183 11.06 0.78 0.66
C THR A 183 10.69 0.49 -0.78
N GLU A 184 10.18 1.48 -1.50
CA GLU A 184 9.99 1.36 -2.94
C GLU A 184 11.31 1.02 -3.64
N ASP A 185 11.21 0.38 -4.80
CA ASP A 185 12.37 0.13 -5.66
C ASP A 185 13.08 1.45 -5.91
N VAL A 186 14.42 1.47 -5.97
CA VAL A 186 15.25 2.69 -6.08
C VAL A 186 14.90 3.83 -5.09
N ASP A 187 14.23 3.50 -3.99
CA ASP A 187 13.78 4.44 -2.97
C ASP A 187 12.88 5.56 -3.53
N LEU A 188 12.05 5.23 -4.52
CA LEU A 188 11.08 6.14 -5.14
C LEU A 188 9.96 6.60 -4.19
N TYR A 189 9.29 7.69 -4.56
CA TYR A 189 7.92 7.96 -4.13
C TYR A 189 7.02 6.81 -4.55
N SER A 190 5.94 6.56 -3.80
CA SER A 190 4.79 5.83 -4.35
C SER A 190 3.49 6.53 -4.06
N VAL A 191 2.53 6.38 -4.96
CA VAL A 191 1.16 6.90 -4.86
C VAL A 191 0.21 5.73 -4.99
N ASN A 192 -0.66 5.57 -4.00
CA ASN A 192 -1.71 4.57 -3.99
C ASN A 192 -3.08 5.24 -3.95
N TYR A 193 -4.03 4.82 -4.78
CA TYR A 193 -5.42 5.24 -4.72
C TYR A 193 -6.34 4.06 -4.41
N LEU A 194 -7.18 4.18 -3.38
CA LEU A 194 -8.16 3.16 -3.02
C LEU A 194 -9.49 3.44 -3.73
N HIS A 195 -9.78 2.63 -4.76
CA HIS A 195 -10.95 2.79 -5.61
C HIS A 195 -12.25 2.48 -4.87
N PHE A 196 -12.36 1.29 -4.30
CA PHE A 196 -13.53 0.81 -3.57
C PHE A 196 -13.17 -0.31 -2.59
N GLY A 197 -14.17 -0.72 -1.81
CA GLY A 197 -14.04 -1.79 -0.83
C GLY A 197 -13.77 -1.26 0.57
N ALA A 198 -13.15 -2.08 1.40
CA ALA A 198 -12.84 -1.70 2.77
C ALA A 198 -11.62 -0.78 2.90
N PRO A 199 -11.39 -0.18 4.09
CA PRO A 199 -10.22 0.65 4.35
C PRO A 199 -8.93 -0.16 4.42
N LYS A 200 -7.81 0.40 3.97
CA LYS A 200 -6.44 -0.15 4.07
C LYS A 200 -5.68 0.54 5.21
N GLN A 201 -5.10 -0.21 6.13
CA GLN A 201 -4.30 0.31 7.25
C GLN A 201 -2.83 0.31 6.90
N TRP A 202 -2.14 1.45 6.99
CA TRP A 202 -0.71 1.61 6.72
C TRP A 202 0.08 1.83 8.01
N TYR A 203 1.31 1.31 8.08
CA TYR A 203 2.34 1.78 9.01
C TYR A 203 3.57 2.30 8.26
N CYS A 204 4.16 3.36 8.80
CA CYS A 204 5.36 3.97 8.26
C CYS A 204 6.35 4.30 9.38
N ILE A 205 7.64 4.04 9.16
CA ILE A 205 8.70 4.53 10.05
C ILE A 205 9.15 5.91 9.57
N PRO A 206 9.04 6.95 10.40
CA PRO A 206 9.57 8.27 10.06
C PRO A 206 11.08 8.25 9.78
N PRO A 207 11.62 9.17 8.97
CA PRO A 207 13.04 9.19 8.57
C PRO A 207 14.01 9.16 9.73
N ASP A 208 13.73 9.96 10.76
CA ASP A 208 14.58 10.11 11.94
C ASP A 208 14.71 8.81 12.74
N SER A 209 13.75 7.89 12.57
CA SER A 209 13.64 6.63 13.29
C SER A 209 14.10 5.44 12.44
N ARG A 210 14.34 5.64 11.13
CA ARG A 210 14.73 4.59 10.18
C ARG A 210 15.96 3.80 10.63
N ARG A 211 17.04 4.48 11.00
CA ARG A 211 18.30 3.81 11.42
C ARG A 211 18.12 2.95 12.66
N ARG A 212 17.32 3.41 13.63
CA ARG A 212 17.05 2.69 14.87
C ARG A 212 16.17 1.46 14.61
N PHE A 213 15.14 1.61 13.77
CA PHE A 213 14.32 0.48 13.32
C PHE A 213 15.16 -0.56 12.57
N GLU A 214 16.00 -0.12 11.63
CA GLU A 214 16.90 -1.00 10.88
C GLU A 214 17.88 -1.74 11.78
N GLY A 215 18.52 -1.03 12.71
CA GLY A 215 19.45 -1.63 13.67
C GLY A 215 18.77 -2.67 14.56
N LEU A 216 17.56 -2.40 15.03
CA LEU A 216 16.76 -3.35 15.82
C LEU A 216 16.52 -4.65 15.06
N ILE A 217 15.99 -4.57 13.84
CA ILE A 217 15.63 -5.75 13.05
C ILE A 217 16.88 -6.51 12.57
N LYS A 218 17.95 -5.79 12.21
CA LYS A 218 19.26 -6.38 11.90
C LYS A 218 19.82 -7.14 13.11
N GLY A 219 19.67 -6.60 14.31
CA GLY A 219 20.09 -7.27 15.55
C GLY A 219 19.25 -8.50 15.90
N MET A 220 17.95 -8.50 15.57
CA MET A 220 17.05 -9.65 15.80
C MET A 220 17.22 -10.78 14.77
N LEU A 221 17.59 -10.45 13.53
CA LEU A 221 17.69 -11.40 12.41
C LEU A 221 19.07 -11.32 11.72
N PRO A 222 20.19 -11.43 12.47
CA PRO A 222 21.51 -11.12 11.94
C PRO A 222 21.88 -11.99 10.73
N ASP A 223 21.47 -13.25 10.71
CA ASP A 223 21.85 -14.17 9.64
C ASP A 223 21.21 -13.81 8.30
N LEU A 224 19.97 -13.31 8.28
CA LEU A 224 19.33 -12.83 7.05
C LEU A 224 20.07 -11.61 6.46
N PHE A 225 20.48 -10.69 7.32
CA PHE A 225 21.17 -9.46 6.90
C PHE A 225 22.65 -9.67 6.58
N LYS A 226 23.27 -10.73 7.10
CA LYS A 226 24.60 -11.19 6.64
C LYS A 226 24.53 -11.71 5.21
N THR A 227 23.48 -12.45 4.85
CA THR A 227 23.28 -12.95 3.49
C THR A 227 22.90 -11.83 2.52
N CYS A 228 21.99 -10.93 2.92
CA CYS A 228 21.59 -9.79 2.10
C CYS A 228 21.45 -8.52 2.97
N PRO A 229 22.35 -7.52 2.83
CA PRO A 229 22.27 -6.27 3.60
C PRO A 229 20.96 -5.49 3.39
N GLU A 230 20.35 -5.64 2.21
CA GLU A 230 19.11 -4.99 1.78
C GLU A 230 17.88 -5.91 1.89
N PHE A 231 17.89 -6.88 2.82
CA PHE A 231 16.84 -7.91 2.96
C PHE A 231 15.40 -7.37 3.04
N PHE A 232 15.19 -6.14 3.52
CA PHE A 232 13.85 -5.51 3.51
C PHE A 232 13.24 -5.39 2.10
N ARG A 233 14.07 -5.33 1.05
CA ARG A 233 13.60 -5.30 -0.35
C ARG A 233 13.01 -6.63 -0.82
N HIS A 234 13.23 -7.71 -0.08
CA HIS A 234 12.61 -9.00 -0.38
C HIS A 234 11.11 -9.01 -0.03
N LYS A 235 10.60 -7.97 0.64
CA LYS A 235 9.19 -7.82 1.03
C LYS A 235 8.66 -9.00 1.85
N GLU A 236 9.51 -9.62 2.68
CA GLU A 236 9.14 -10.75 3.53
C GLU A 236 8.94 -10.38 5.01
N LEU A 237 9.50 -9.27 5.48
CA LEU A 237 9.48 -8.95 6.92
C LEU A 237 8.17 -8.30 7.34
N ILE A 238 7.47 -8.94 8.27
CA ILE A 238 6.20 -8.47 8.82
C ILE A 238 6.40 -8.21 10.30
N ILE A 239 6.25 -6.95 10.71
CA ILE A 239 6.54 -6.50 12.07
C ILE A 239 5.32 -5.80 12.64
N SER A 240 4.88 -6.24 13.82
CA SER A 240 3.71 -5.70 14.51
C SER A 240 4.01 -4.37 15.21
N PRO A 241 3.01 -3.48 15.34
CA PRO A 241 3.13 -2.26 16.13
C PRO A 241 3.49 -2.55 17.59
N GLN A 242 3.01 -3.67 18.17
CA GLN A 242 3.33 -4.06 19.54
C GLN A 242 4.84 -4.29 19.74
N LEU A 243 5.53 -4.86 18.75
CA LEU A 243 6.98 -5.01 18.80
C LEU A 243 7.66 -3.64 18.77
N LEU A 244 7.21 -2.75 17.89
CA LEU A 244 7.73 -1.37 17.80
C LEU A 244 7.53 -0.61 19.11
N ASP A 245 6.36 -0.75 19.74
CA ASP A 245 6.04 -0.15 21.02
C ASP A 245 6.96 -0.68 22.13
N THR A 246 7.23 -1.99 22.15
CA THR A 246 8.12 -2.64 23.14
C THR A 246 9.54 -2.08 23.07
N PHE A 247 10.05 -1.83 21.87
CA PHE A 247 11.38 -1.25 21.65
C PHE A 247 11.35 0.27 21.51
N ALA A 248 10.23 0.91 21.81
CA ALA A 248 10.00 2.35 21.72
C ALA A 248 10.41 2.97 20.36
N ILE A 249 10.21 2.23 19.26
CA ILE A 249 10.42 2.70 17.89
C ILE A 249 9.20 3.53 17.47
N PRO A 250 9.35 4.83 17.17
CA PRO A 250 8.25 5.63 16.65
C PRO A 250 7.79 5.13 15.29
N TYR A 251 6.48 5.08 15.10
CA TYR A 251 5.85 4.80 13.81
C TYR A 251 4.60 5.67 13.62
N ILE A 252 4.19 5.81 12.37
CA ILE A 252 2.95 6.47 11.97
C ILE A 252 1.93 5.41 11.58
N ARG A 253 0.69 5.63 11.98
CA ARG A 253 -0.47 4.79 11.63
C ARG A 253 -1.42 5.61 10.76
N SER A 254 -1.86 5.06 9.63
CA SER A 254 -2.80 5.74 8.72
C SER A 254 -3.84 4.77 8.17
N VAL A 255 -5.13 5.09 8.31
CA VAL A 255 -6.21 4.34 7.66
C VAL A 255 -6.62 5.08 6.40
N GLN A 256 -6.40 4.44 5.25
CA GLN A 256 -6.85 4.86 3.93
C GLN A 256 -8.25 4.28 3.67
N ARG A 257 -9.19 5.12 3.28
CA ARG A 257 -10.57 4.79 2.91
C ARG A 257 -10.77 4.98 1.40
N PRO A 258 -11.86 4.46 0.82
CA PRO A 258 -12.19 4.74 -0.57
C PRO A 258 -12.17 6.23 -0.87
N ARG A 259 -11.69 6.60 -2.06
CA ARG A 259 -11.48 7.98 -2.52
C ARG A 259 -10.30 8.73 -1.88
N GLU A 260 -9.44 8.03 -1.12
CA GLU A 260 -8.22 8.62 -0.57
C GLU A 260 -6.98 8.11 -1.32
N PHE A 261 -6.05 9.02 -1.58
CA PHE A 261 -4.69 8.69 -1.98
C PHE A 261 -3.79 8.53 -0.75
N VAL A 262 -2.80 7.64 -0.84
CA VAL A 262 -1.67 7.57 0.09
C VAL A 262 -0.39 7.80 -0.70
N ILE A 263 0.50 8.61 -0.15
CA ILE A 263 1.79 8.91 -0.74
C ILE A 263 2.87 8.50 0.24
N ASN A 264 3.81 7.69 -0.24
CA ASN A 264 5.03 7.39 0.49
C ASN A 264 6.14 8.27 -0.04
N TYR A 265 6.91 8.86 0.88
CA TYR A 265 8.09 9.62 0.52
C TYR A 265 9.25 8.65 0.18
N PRO A 266 10.19 9.05 -0.68
CA PRO A 266 11.42 8.34 -1.02
C PRO A 266 12.22 7.77 0.15
N GLY A 267 12.73 6.56 0.01
CA GLY A 267 13.62 5.93 1.00
C GLY A 267 12.99 5.71 2.38
N ARG A 268 11.71 5.35 2.43
CA ARG A 268 10.97 5.05 3.67
C ARG A 268 10.55 3.60 3.73
N ARG A 269 10.60 3.01 4.93
CA ARG A 269 10.09 1.65 5.17
C ARG A 269 8.60 1.74 5.49
N CYS A 270 7.75 1.32 4.57
CA CYS A 270 6.31 1.24 4.74
C CYS A 270 5.88 -0.23 4.75
N GLY A 271 4.90 -0.57 5.60
CA GLY A 271 4.33 -1.90 5.65
C GLY A 271 2.95 -1.85 6.27
N TRP A 272 1.96 -2.42 5.57
CA TRP A 272 0.75 -3.11 6.04
C TRP A 272 -0.50 -2.81 5.23
N GLU A 273 -1.36 -3.82 5.06
CA GLU A 273 -2.73 -3.70 4.57
C GLU A 273 -3.68 -4.43 5.53
N VAL A 274 -4.84 -3.81 5.80
CA VAL A 274 -6.02 -4.51 6.29
C VAL A 274 -7.01 -4.51 5.14
N GLY A 275 -7.24 -5.66 4.53
CA GLY A 275 -8.17 -5.81 3.42
C GLY A 275 -9.59 -6.19 3.84
N ALA A 276 -10.34 -5.45 4.66
CA ALA A 276 -11.64 -5.93 5.20
C ALA A 276 -12.83 -5.98 4.19
N ARG A 277 -12.62 -6.46 2.95
CA ARG A 277 -13.57 -6.80 1.84
C ARG A 277 -13.03 -6.33 0.51
N GLY A 278 -12.88 -7.26 -0.46
CA GLY A 278 -12.63 -7.04 -1.89
C GLY A 278 -12.16 -5.63 -2.27
N GLN A 279 -10.93 -5.28 -1.86
CA GLN A 279 -10.38 -3.95 -2.10
C GLN A 279 -9.73 -3.92 -3.47
N CYS A 280 -9.92 -2.85 -4.23
CA CYS A 280 -9.13 -2.58 -5.42
C CYS A 280 -8.34 -1.29 -5.22
N THR A 281 -7.01 -1.36 -5.28
CA THR A 281 -6.16 -0.17 -5.27
C THR A 281 -5.30 -0.06 -6.50
N ALA A 282 -5.07 1.15 -6.97
CA ALA A 282 -4.05 1.42 -7.98
C ALA A 282 -2.77 1.94 -7.31
N ALA A 283 -1.58 1.46 -7.68
CA ALA A 283 -0.29 1.96 -7.16
C ALA A 283 0.67 2.37 -8.30
N TRP A 284 1.60 3.28 -7.99
CA TRP A 284 2.53 3.90 -8.95
C TRP A 284 3.78 4.46 -8.24
N SER A 285 4.99 4.41 -8.84
CA SER A 285 6.26 4.84 -8.20
C SER A 285 7.06 5.94 -8.98
N ARG A 286 7.79 6.86 -8.29
CA ARG A 286 8.54 8.04 -8.85
C ARG A 286 9.93 8.36 -8.28
N GLU A 287 10.87 8.83 -9.10
CA GLU A 287 12.23 9.27 -8.68
C GLU A 287 12.29 10.61 -7.93
N ASN A 288 13.33 10.74 -7.09
CA ASN A 288 13.75 12.01 -6.49
C ASN A 288 14.31 12.95 -7.57
N LYS A 289 14.09 14.26 -7.39
CA LYS A 289 14.85 15.30 -8.11
C LYS A 289 16.32 15.28 -7.69
#